data_AF-A0A7L4I6C2-F1
#
_entry.id   AF-A0A7L4I6C2-F1
#
_cell.length_a   1.000
_cell.length_b   1.000
_cell.length_c   1.000
_cell.angle_alpha   90.00
_cell.angle_beta   90.00
_cell.angle_gamma   90.00
#
_symmetry.space_group_name_H-M   'P 1'
#
loop_
_entity.id
_entity.type
_entity.pdbx_description
1 polymer ?
#
loop_
_entity_poly.entity_id
_entity_poly.type
_entity_poly.pdbx_seq_one_letter_code
_entity_poly.pdbx_strand_id
1 'polypeptide(L)'
;SGPGRVCRCYKHLDKCKHQIASCEVKYQLHNVDTRTLFHCNCTRRLARFLRRAKDLSGVEVAVLANHIAMDCFVLELPTDCSLGKGPQHNCITAIRAVRVPAQHLKKALRRWGPPHVTSKAEHLDWKTQDSGGTL
;
A
#
# COMPACT_ATOMS: atom_id res chain seq x y z
N SER A 1 18.72 -3.60 -26.00
CA SER A 1 17.58 -3.64 -25.06
C SER A 1 17.42 -5.07 -24.55
N GLY A 2 17.63 -5.31 -23.25
CA GLY A 2 17.58 -6.65 -22.64
C GLY A 2 16.42 -6.76 -21.63
N PRO A 3 15.95 -7.98 -21.32
CA PRO A 3 14.74 -8.22 -20.54
C PRO A 3 14.91 -7.71 -19.10
N GLY A 4 13.79 -7.25 -18.54
CA GLY A 4 13.71 -6.39 -17.35
C GLY A 4 14.67 -6.75 -16.22
N ARG A 5 15.65 -5.86 -15.97
CA ARG A 5 16.26 -5.77 -14.66
C ARG A 5 15.14 -5.45 -13.68
N VAL A 6 14.71 -6.43 -12.89
CA VAL A 6 13.88 -6.20 -11.71
C VAL A 6 14.59 -5.13 -10.89
N CYS A 7 13.98 -3.94 -10.80
CA CYS A 7 14.61 -2.81 -10.13
C CYS A 7 14.95 -3.25 -8.70
N ARG A 8 16.18 -2.96 -8.25
CA ARG A 8 16.70 -3.40 -6.94
C ARG A 8 15.79 -3.00 -5.77
N CYS A 9 14.99 -1.95 -5.96
CA CYS A 9 13.96 -1.49 -5.04
C CYS A 9 12.90 -2.57 -4.72
N TYR A 10 12.50 -3.38 -5.72
CA TYR A 10 11.42 -4.37 -5.58
C TYR A 10 11.84 -5.60 -4.78
N LYS A 11 13.14 -5.94 -4.73
CA LYS A 11 13.64 -7.08 -3.94
C LYS A 11 13.23 -7.04 -2.46
N HIS A 12 12.99 -5.84 -1.91
CA HIS A 12 12.52 -5.67 -0.54
C HIS A 12 11.01 -5.87 -0.36
N LEU A 13 10.24 -5.73 -1.45
CA LEU A 13 8.80 -5.93 -1.51
C LEU A 13 8.42 -7.35 -1.91
N ASP A 14 9.17 -7.98 -2.82
CA ASP A 14 8.92 -9.36 -3.27
C ASP A 14 8.98 -10.36 -2.11
N LYS A 15 9.75 -10.06 -1.07
CA LYS A 15 9.86 -10.87 0.16
C LYS A 15 8.77 -10.58 1.19
N CYS A 16 7.87 -9.65 0.90
CA CYS A 16 6.82 -9.25 1.83
C CYS A 16 5.69 -10.29 1.80
N LYS A 17 5.59 -11.10 2.86
CA LYS A 17 4.52 -12.10 3.01
C LYS A 17 3.13 -11.47 3.18
N HIS A 18 3.08 -10.21 3.61
CA HIS A 18 1.86 -9.50 3.99
C HIS A 18 1.68 -8.29 3.10
N GLN A 19 0.85 -8.46 2.07
CA GLN A 19 0.42 -7.43 1.14
C GLN A 19 -1.06 -7.62 0.80
N ILE A 20 -1.70 -6.51 0.45
CA ILE A 20 -3.07 -6.42 -0.05
C ILE A 20 -2.98 -5.73 -1.40
N ALA A 21 -3.34 -6.41 -2.48
CA ALA A 21 -3.32 -5.89 -3.83
C ALA A 21 -4.30 -4.71 -4.00
N SER A 22 -4.18 -4.00 -5.12
CA SER A 22 -5.12 -2.94 -5.49
C SER A 22 -6.56 -3.48 -5.47
N CYS A 23 -7.47 -2.74 -4.83
CA CYS A 23 -8.90 -3.08 -4.74
C CYS A 23 -9.19 -4.47 -4.10
N GLU A 24 -8.20 -5.09 -3.44
CA GLU A 24 -8.38 -6.37 -2.75
C GLU A 24 -8.90 -6.16 -1.32
N VAL A 25 -9.74 -7.06 -0.86
CA VAL A 25 -10.10 -7.20 0.55
C VAL A 25 -9.32 -8.35 1.16
N LYS A 26 -8.49 -8.05 2.17
CA LYS A 26 -7.70 -9.06 2.88
C LYS A 26 -7.43 -8.62 4.31
N TYR A 27 -7.32 -9.58 5.24
CA TYR A 27 -7.13 -9.28 6.66
C TYR A 27 -8.21 -8.32 7.21
N GLN A 28 -9.44 -8.44 6.71
CA GLN A 28 -10.57 -7.55 7.07
C GLN A 28 -10.33 -6.07 6.74
N LEU A 29 -9.45 -5.78 5.77
CA LEU A 29 -9.16 -4.44 5.28
C LEU A 29 -9.34 -4.40 3.76
N HIS A 30 -10.17 -3.47 3.28
CA HIS A 30 -10.30 -3.18 1.86
C HIS A 30 -9.24 -2.16 1.43
N ASN A 31 -8.37 -2.54 0.49
CA ASN A 31 -7.43 -1.61 -0.11
C ASN A 31 -8.08 -0.81 -1.24
N VAL A 32 -8.65 0.34 -0.92
CA VAL A 32 -9.21 1.29 -1.91
C VAL A 32 -8.15 2.06 -2.71
N ASP A 33 -6.86 1.86 -2.42
CA ASP A 33 -5.77 2.46 -3.21
C ASP A 33 -5.57 1.66 -4.50
N THR A 34 -5.29 2.34 -5.61
CA THR A 34 -4.96 1.69 -6.89
C THR A 34 -3.59 1.01 -6.89
N ARG A 35 -2.81 1.21 -5.80
CA ARG A 35 -1.49 0.64 -5.59
C ARG A 35 -1.53 -0.44 -4.51
N THR A 36 -0.53 -1.31 -4.51
CA THR A 36 -0.42 -2.37 -3.52
C THR A 36 -0.14 -1.81 -2.13
N LEU A 37 -0.94 -2.21 -1.14
CA LEU A 37 -0.75 -1.86 0.26
C LEU A 37 0.11 -2.93 0.94
N PHE A 38 1.27 -2.53 1.46
CA PHE A 38 2.23 -3.45 2.09
C PHE A 38 2.25 -3.30 3.61
N HIS A 39 2.69 -4.35 4.29
CA HIS A 39 2.93 -4.29 5.73
C HIS A 39 4.00 -3.25 6.09
N CYS A 40 3.83 -2.53 7.21
CA CYS A 40 4.70 -1.43 7.60
C CYS A 40 6.18 -1.83 7.78
N ASN A 41 6.46 -3.07 8.20
CA ASN A 41 7.83 -3.58 8.25
C ASN A 41 8.49 -3.69 6.86
N CYS A 42 7.73 -4.02 5.82
CA CYS A 42 8.22 -4.11 4.45
C CYS A 42 8.53 -2.71 3.90
N THR A 43 7.61 -1.76 4.06
CA THR A 43 7.83 -0.37 3.65
C THR A 43 8.95 0.30 4.45
N ARG A 44 9.18 -0.07 5.72
CA ARG A 44 10.33 0.38 6.52
C ARG A 44 11.66 -0.15 6.00
N ARG A 45 11.71 -1.41 5.57
CA ARG A 45 12.90 -2.00 4.92
C ARG A 45 13.21 -1.26 3.62
N LEU A 46 12.20 -1.02 2.80
CA LEU A 46 12.34 -0.25 1.56
C LEU A 46 12.82 1.18 1.83
N ALA A 47 12.23 1.88 2.80
CA ALA A 47 12.65 3.23 3.16
C ALA A 47 14.11 3.29 3.62
N ARG A 48 14.60 2.28 4.34
CA ARG A 48 16.03 2.18 4.70
C ARG A 48 16.93 2.01 3.48
N PHE A 49 16.50 1.21 2.51
CA PHE A 49 17.22 1.04 1.24
C PHE A 49 17.27 2.35 0.45
N LEU A 50 16.13 3.01 0.24
CA LEU A 50 16.03 4.28 -0.49
C LEU A 50 16.88 5.41 0.14
N ARG A 51 17.06 5.41 1.46
CA ARG A 51 17.95 6.37 2.13
C ARG A 51 19.43 6.13 1.86
N ARG A 52 19.83 4.88 1.60
CA ARG A 52 21.24 4.49 1.40
C ARG A 52 21.64 4.40 -0.06
N ALA A 53 20.67 4.17 -0.95
CA ALA A 53 20.91 4.12 -2.38
C ALA A 53 21.50 5.45 -2.89
N LYS A 54 22.48 5.32 -3.78
CA LYS A 54 23.13 6.45 -4.47
C LYS A 54 23.00 6.37 -5.99
N ASP A 55 22.61 5.20 -6.50
CA ASP A 55 22.68 4.78 -7.90
C ASP A 55 21.29 4.40 -8.46
N LEU A 56 20.22 4.91 -7.86
CA LEU A 56 18.87 4.80 -8.42
C LEU A 56 18.61 6.00 -9.32
N SER A 57 18.02 5.73 -10.48
CA SER A 57 17.49 6.79 -11.35
C SER A 57 16.15 7.31 -10.82
N GLY A 58 15.81 8.56 -11.14
CA GLY A 58 14.48 9.13 -10.84
C GLY A 58 13.33 8.30 -11.42
N VAL A 59 13.55 7.68 -12.60
CA VAL A 59 12.58 6.78 -13.25
C VAL A 59 12.34 5.53 -12.40
N GLU A 60 13.38 4.88 -11.90
CA GLU A 60 13.23 3.71 -11.02
C GLU A 60 12.43 4.03 -9.75
N VAL A 61 12.66 5.21 -9.17
CA VAL A 61 11.94 5.66 -7.98
C VAL A 61 10.49 6.03 -8.30
N ALA A 62 10.22 6.64 -9.46
CA ALA A 62 8.87 6.97 -9.90
C ALA A 62 8.03 5.71 -10.17
N VAL A 63 8.59 4.72 -10.87
CA VAL A 63 7.95 3.43 -11.14
C VAL A 63 7.64 2.71 -9.82
N LEU A 64 8.58 2.74 -8.87
CA LEU A 64 8.37 2.22 -7.52
C LEU A 64 7.21 2.93 -6.79
N ALA A 65 7.18 4.26 -6.82
CA ALA A 65 6.14 5.06 -6.17
C ALA A 65 4.75 4.83 -6.79
N ASN A 66 4.68 4.48 -8.08
CA ASN A 66 3.43 4.13 -8.75
C ASN A 66 2.88 2.75 -8.38
N HIS A 67 3.70 1.88 -7.76
CA HIS A 67 3.29 0.52 -7.43
C HIS A 67 2.91 0.33 -5.95
N ILE A 68 3.25 1.29 -5.08
CA ILE A 68 3.14 1.16 -3.63
C ILE A 68 2.24 2.25 -3.07
N ALA A 69 1.24 1.86 -2.29
CA ALA A 69 0.41 2.82 -1.56
C ALA A 69 1.27 3.66 -0.61
N MET A 70 0.89 4.93 -0.42
CA MET A 70 1.60 5.82 0.51
C MET A 70 1.25 5.57 1.98
N ASP A 71 0.39 4.60 2.23
CA ASP A 71 0.10 4.05 3.55
C ASP A 71 0.65 2.63 3.66
N CYS A 72 0.65 2.09 4.87
CA CYS A 72 0.99 0.70 5.12
C CYS A 72 -0.01 0.12 6.13
N PHE A 73 0.06 -1.18 6.39
CA PHE A 73 -0.74 -1.78 7.45
C PHE A 73 0.09 -2.54 8.48
N VAL A 74 -0.46 -2.66 9.68
CA VAL A 74 -0.02 -3.59 10.73
C VAL A 74 -1.07 -4.65 10.93
N LEU A 75 -0.67 -5.87 11.28
CA LEU A 75 -1.58 -6.94 11.68
C LEU A 75 -1.72 -6.91 13.19
N GLU A 76 -2.96 -6.80 13.66
CA GLU A 76 -3.30 -6.77 15.07
C GLU A 76 -4.26 -7.93 15.39
N LEU A 77 -4.09 -8.48 16.60
CA LEU A 77 -5.04 -9.43 17.15
C LEU A 77 -6.13 -8.64 17.88
N PRO A 78 -7.42 -9.02 17.78
CA PRO A 78 -8.47 -8.36 18.54
C PRO A 78 -8.16 -8.39 20.04
N THR A 79 -8.45 -7.29 20.73
CA THR A 79 -8.24 -7.12 22.18
C THR A 79 -8.93 -8.20 23.02
N ASP A 80 -10.03 -8.75 22.51
CA ASP A 80 -10.82 -9.81 23.16
C ASP A 80 -10.16 -11.20 23.08
N CYS A 81 -9.11 -11.34 22.25
CA CYS A 81 -8.32 -12.56 22.08
C CYS A 81 -7.01 -12.53 22.90
N SER A 82 -6.99 -11.77 24.01
CA SER A 82 -5.83 -11.74 24.91
C SER A 82 -5.60 -13.10 25.57
N LEU A 83 -4.31 -13.51 25.61
CA LEU A 83 -3.83 -14.74 26.26
C LEU A 83 -4.13 -14.67 27.77
N GLY A 84 -5.33 -15.07 28.19
CA GLY A 84 -5.68 -15.07 29.61
C GLY A 84 -7.15 -15.15 30.02
N LYS A 85 -8.12 -15.09 29.10
CA LYS A 85 -9.54 -15.23 29.47
C LYS A 85 -10.33 -16.09 28.48
N GLY A 86 -10.83 -17.23 28.98
CA GLY A 86 -11.96 -18.00 28.43
C GLY A 86 -11.71 -18.87 27.19
N PRO A 87 -12.64 -19.79 26.86
CA PRO A 87 -12.48 -20.76 25.77
C PRO A 87 -12.46 -20.04 24.41
N GLN A 88 -11.26 -19.89 23.83
CA GLN A 88 -11.04 -19.15 22.59
C GLN A 88 -11.27 -20.03 21.36
N HIS A 89 -12.50 -20.45 21.15
CA HIS A 89 -12.89 -21.05 19.88
C HIS A 89 -13.05 -19.90 18.86
N ASN A 90 -12.00 -19.65 18.06
CA ASN A 90 -11.94 -18.82 16.82
C ASN A 90 -10.97 -17.63 16.78
N CYS A 91 -10.12 -17.41 17.78
CA CYS A 91 -9.20 -16.25 17.76
C CYS A 91 -8.14 -16.25 16.65
N ILE A 92 -7.81 -17.42 16.08
CA ILE A 92 -6.87 -17.54 14.96
C ILE A 92 -7.43 -16.91 13.67
N THR A 93 -8.75 -16.88 13.50
CA THR A 93 -9.42 -16.34 12.30
C THR A 93 -9.53 -14.81 12.31
N ALA A 94 -9.21 -14.16 13.44
CA ALA A 94 -9.62 -12.78 13.68
C ALA A 94 -8.51 -11.72 13.47
N ILE A 95 -7.36 -12.08 12.89
CA ILE A 95 -6.30 -11.10 12.60
C ILE A 95 -6.86 -9.99 11.70
N ARG A 96 -6.75 -8.74 12.15
CA ARG A 96 -7.21 -7.55 11.42
C ARG A 96 -6.01 -6.71 10.99
N ALA A 97 -6.06 -6.20 9.77
CA ALA A 97 -5.13 -5.19 9.31
C ALA A 97 -5.62 -3.78 9.67
N VAL A 98 -4.73 -2.96 10.24
CA VAL A 98 -4.96 -1.54 10.51
C VAL A 98 -4.10 -0.72 9.57
N ARG A 99 -4.74 0.07 8.70
CA ARG A 99 -4.07 1.00 7.77
C ARG A 99 -3.55 2.21 8.55
N VAL A 100 -2.28 2.56 8.33
CA VAL A 100 -1.62 3.71 8.96
C VAL A 100 -0.75 4.46 7.94
N PRO A 101 -0.49 5.76 8.13
CA PRO A 101 0.38 6.52 7.24
C PRO A 101 1.83 5.99 7.23
N ALA A 102 2.39 5.71 6.05
CA ALA A 102 3.77 5.25 5.92
C ALA A 102 4.77 6.43 5.93
N GLN A 103 4.83 7.19 7.03
CA GLN A 103 5.66 8.40 7.13
C GLN A 103 7.15 8.15 6.82
N HIS A 104 7.68 6.99 7.21
CA HIS A 104 9.05 6.58 6.89
C HIS A 104 9.31 6.45 5.39
N LEU A 105 8.30 5.99 4.62
CA LEU A 105 8.39 5.83 3.18
C LEU A 105 8.22 7.18 2.49
N LYS A 106 7.20 7.97 2.88
CA LYS A 106 6.97 9.33 2.38
C LYS A 106 8.23 10.19 2.50
N LYS A 107 8.87 10.20 3.69
CA LYS A 107 10.13 10.93 3.93
C LYS A 107 11.29 10.43 3.07
N ALA A 108 11.40 9.12 2.85
CA ALA A 108 12.46 8.54 2.03
C ALA A 108 12.32 8.91 0.55
N LEU A 109 11.09 8.91 0.02
CA LEU A 109 10.81 9.25 -1.38
C LEU A 109 11.01 10.73 -1.67
N ARG A 110 10.70 11.64 -0.73
CA ARG A 110 10.92 13.10 -0.90
C ARG A 110 12.35 13.47 -1.29
N ARG A 111 13.36 12.71 -0.84
CA ARG A 111 14.77 12.94 -1.21
C ARG A 111 15.02 12.80 -2.72
N TRP A 112 14.19 12.02 -3.41
CA TRP A 112 14.35 11.71 -4.83
C TRP A 112 13.51 12.62 -5.75
N GLY A 113 12.93 13.70 -5.18
CA GLY A 113 12.01 14.60 -5.86
C GLY A 113 10.55 14.18 -5.69
N PRO A 114 9.59 15.05 -6.06
CA PRO A 114 8.18 14.67 -6.10
C PRO A 114 8.02 13.48 -7.06
N PRO A 115 7.26 12.43 -6.70
CA PRO A 115 6.79 11.51 -7.71
C PRO A 115 5.98 12.36 -8.70
N HIS A 116 6.42 12.44 -9.96
CA HIS A 116 5.61 13.05 -11.01
C HIS A 116 4.31 12.26 -11.08
N VAL A 117 3.29 12.75 -10.38
CA VAL A 117 1.89 12.44 -10.66
C VAL A 117 1.63 13.10 -11.99
N THR A 118 1.57 12.31 -13.05
CA THR A 118 0.90 12.74 -14.27
C THR A 118 -0.56 12.98 -13.89
N SER A 119 -0.88 14.24 -13.61
CA SER A 119 -2.23 14.74 -13.50
C SER A 119 -2.93 14.51 -14.84
N LYS A 120 -3.80 13.49 -14.89
CA LYS A 120 -5.08 13.46 -15.61
C LYS A 120 -5.73 12.09 -15.35
N ALA A 121 -6.28 11.93 -14.15
CA ALA A 121 -7.51 11.17 -14.04
C ALA A 121 -8.61 12.22 -14.22
N GLU A 122 -9.12 12.33 -15.45
CA GLU A 122 -10.33 13.09 -15.68
C GLU A 122 -11.43 12.47 -14.81
N HIS A 123 -12.05 13.34 -14.04
CA HIS A 123 -13.28 13.09 -13.33
C HIS A 123 -14.34 12.67 -14.36
N LEU A 124 -14.57 11.36 -14.49
CA LEU A 124 -15.77 10.85 -15.12
C LEU A 124 -16.93 11.23 -14.20
N ASP A 125 -17.48 12.41 -14.48
CA ASP A 125 -18.75 12.90 -13.96
C ASP A 125 -19.83 11.91 -14.35
N TRP A 126 -20.20 11.04 -13.41
CA TRP A 126 -21.39 10.21 -13.56
C TRP A 126 -22.58 11.10 -13.28
N LYS A 127 -23.15 11.69 -14.33
CA LYS A 127 -24.42 12.40 -14.23
C LYS A 127 -25.54 11.39 -13.98
N THR A 128 -26.01 11.34 -12.75
CA THR A 128 -27.25 10.68 -12.34
C THR A 128 -28.41 11.19 -13.21
N GLN A 129 -29.03 10.29 -13.97
CA GLN A 129 -30.38 10.52 -14.49
C GLN A 129 -31.34 9.74 -13.59
N ASP A 130 -32.08 10.48 -12.76
CA ASP A 130 -33.34 10.01 -12.20
C ASP A 130 -34.41 11.11 -12.35
N SER A 131 -35.43 10.73 -13.12
CA SER A 131 -36.85 11.03 -12.97
C SER A 131 -37.41 12.46 -12.99
N GLY A 132 -38.30 12.67 -13.98
CA GLY A 132 -39.70 13.00 -13.66
C GLY A 132 -40.24 14.37 -14.11
N GLY A 133 -41.22 14.34 -15.05
CA GLY A 133 -42.48 15.06 -14.84
C GLY A 133 -42.88 16.20 -15.80
N THR A 134 -44.04 16.00 -16.42
CA THR A 134 -45.07 17.00 -16.83
C THR A 134 -45.03 17.56 -18.25
N LEU A 135 -45.89 17.01 -19.13
CA LEU A 135 -47.15 17.62 -19.56
C LEU A 135 -48.06 16.55 -20.19
#